data_AF-A0A5D0NN01-F1
#
_entry.id   AF-A0A5D0NN01-F1
#
_cell.length_a   1.000
_cell.length_b   1.000
_cell.length_c   1.000
_cell.angle_alpha   90.00
_cell.angle_beta   90.00
_cell.angle_gamma   90.00
#
_symmetry.space_group_name_H-M   'P 1'
#
loop_
_entity.id
_entity.type
_entity.pdbx_description
1 polymer ?
#
loop_
_entity_poly.entity_id
_entity_poly.type
_entity_poly.pdbx_seq_one_letter_code
_entity_poly.pdbx_strand_id
1 'polypeptide(L)'
;MSNRNLTRVLHRIGRRGASLAFVGLLCLAIAASLAFPPAEQRASPGYTALAAIAPLGAWALAWCATGALCLVQMFLRSDRIAFAAATALLLLYGLVYLISTFNGDNPRGWVGAAVWLAFGGWIALIATWPEAVAADRATGGAAVVVADADGLIQSWNPQAAKLFGWSTEEAVGRPLTILMPPRLRHHHVEGLARVRVTGSSKLAGRIIPLVGLRRDGSEFPIALTVNAWHSDDGIAYTGVIRPLRGGDAD
;
A
#
# COMPACT_ATOMS: atom_id res chain seq x y z
N MET A 1 -21.35 0.09 -20.36
CA MET A 1 -21.08 -0.51 -19.03
C MET A 1 -19.93 0.26 -18.40
N SER A 2 -20.13 0.73 -17.17
CA SER A 2 -19.71 2.08 -16.74
C SER A 2 -18.45 2.11 -15.87
N ASN A 3 -17.60 3.13 -16.13
CA ASN A 3 -16.36 3.49 -15.47
C ASN A 3 -16.43 3.53 -13.91
N ARG A 4 -17.66 3.66 -13.35
CA ARG A 4 -17.95 3.59 -11.90
C ARG A 4 -17.71 2.23 -11.25
N ASN A 5 -17.90 1.13 -11.98
CA ASN A 5 -17.66 -0.21 -11.42
C ASN A 5 -16.17 -0.52 -11.38
N LEU A 6 -15.42 -0.06 -12.39
CA LEU A 6 -13.97 -0.23 -12.44
C LEU A 6 -13.27 0.53 -11.30
N THR A 7 -13.68 1.77 -11.03
CA THR A 7 -13.16 2.57 -9.91
C THR A 7 -13.48 1.95 -8.54
N ARG A 8 -14.67 1.38 -8.34
CA ARG A 8 -15.00 0.68 -7.08
C ARG A 8 -14.20 -0.61 -6.87
N VAL A 9 -13.95 -1.37 -7.93
CA VAL A 9 -13.14 -2.59 -7.87
C VAL A 9 -11.67 -2.24 -7.62
N LEU A 10 -11.14 -1.23 -8.33
CA LEU A 10 -9.76 -0.75 -8.14
C LEU A 10 -9.53 -0.15 -6.74
N HIS A 11 -10.52 0.54 -6.15
CA HIS A 11 -10.40 1.06 -4.78
C HIS A 11 -10.44 -0.05 -3.71
N ARG A 12 -10.95 -1.24 -4.06
CA ARG A 12 -10.94 -2.42 -3.19
C ARG A 12 -9.62 -3.18 -3.25
N ILE A 13 -8.91 -3.09 -4.37
CA ILE A 13 -7.63 -3.74 -4.60
C ILE A 13 -6.53 -2.75 -4.16
N GLY A 14 -6.11 -2.86 -2.90
CA GLY A 14 -4.98 -2.08 -2.39
C GLY A 14 -3.69 -2.35 -3.20
N ARG A 15 -2.64 -1.54 -2.97
CA ARG A 15 -1.35 -1.63 -3.70
C ARG A 15 -0.80 -3.07 -3.76
N ARG A 16 -0.92 -3.84 -2.66
CA ARG A 16 -0.50 -5.25 -2.59
C ARG A 16 -1.37 -6.18 -3.44
N GLY A 17 -2.69 -5.95 -3.49
CA GLY A 17 -3.60 -6.70 -4.37
C GLY A 17 -3.30 -6.47 -5.85
N ALA A 18 -2.92 -5.24 -6.24
CA ALA A 18 -2.52 -4.94 -7.61
C ALA A 18 -1.22 -5.68 -7.99
N SER A 19 -0.26 -5.75 -7.08
CA SER A 19 0.95 -6.56 -7.26
C SER A 19 0.63 -8.05 -7.43
N LEU A 20 -0.30 -8.60 -6.64
CA LEU A 20 -0.74 -10.00 -6.79
C LEU A 20 -1.46 -10.25 -8.11
N ALA A 21 -2.23 -9.30 -8.62
CA ALA A 21 -2.86 -9.42 -9.93
C ALA A 21 -1.79 -9.56 -11.03
N PHE A 22 -0.78 -8.69 -11.01
CA PHE A 22 0.33 -8.74 -11.95
C PHE A 22 1.13 -10.05 -11.84
N VAL A 23 1.53 -10.43 -10.63
CA VAL A 23 2.27 -11.67 -10.37
C VAL A 23 1.45 -12.89 -10.79
N GLY A 24 0.15 -12.90 -10.48
CA GLY A 24 -0.77 -13.98 -10.82
C GLY A 24 -0.86 -14.20 -12.32
N LEU A 25 -1.07 -13.13 -13.10
CA LEU A 25 -1.11 -13.20 -14.56
C LEU A 25 0.23 -13.66 -15.16
N LEU A 26 1.36 -13.16 -14.62
CA LEU A 26 2.68 -13.59 -15.05
C LEU A 26 2.91 -15.08 -14.77
N CYS A 27 2.51 -15.57 -13.59
CA CYS A 27 2.59 -17.00 -13.25
C CYS A 27 1.78 -17.86 -14.23
N LEU A 28 0.56 -17.44 -14.58
CA LEU A 28 -0.26 -18.17 -15.55
C LEU A 28 0.34 -18.17 -16.96
N ALA A 29 0.96 -17.07 -17.38
CA ALA A 29 1.67 -17.00 -18.66
C ALA A 29 2.87 -17.96 -18.70
N ILE A 30 3.64 -18.05 -17.62
CA ILE A 30 4.75 -19.00 -17.47
C ILE A 30 4.23 -20.44 -17.43
N ALA A 31 3.13 -20.69 -16.72
CA ALA A 31 2.50 -22.02 -16.70
C ALA A 31 2.10 -22.48 -18.11
N ALA A 32 1.50 -21.58 -18.90
CA ALA A 32 1.10 -21.86 -20.26
C ALA A 32 2.30 -22.15 -21.18
N SER A 33 3.40 -21.40 -21.06
CA SER A 33 4.60 -21.63 -21.87
C SER A 33 5.26 -22.99 -21.58
N LEU A 34 5.22 -23.44 -20.34
CA LEU A 34 5.74 -24.75 -19.92
C LEU A 34 4.81 -25.92 -20.26
N ALA A 35 3.49 -25.69 -20.25
CA ALA A 35 2.51 -26.70 -20.64
C ALA A 35 2.49 -26.94 -22.15
N PHE A 36 2.74 -25.90 -22.95
CA PHE A 36 2.69 -25.94 -24.41
C PHE A 36 3.97 -25.39 -25.07
N PRO A 37 5.14 -26.00 -24.83
CA PRO A 37 6.37 -25.54 -25.44
C PRO A 37 6.36 -25.74 -26.96
N PRO A 38 6.73 -24.71 -27.75
CA PRO A 38 7.02 -24.84 -29.17
C PRO A 38 8.08 -25.93 -29.38
N ALA A 39 7.97 -26.72 -30.46
CA ALA A 39 8.86 -27.85 -30.72
C ALA A 39 10.35 -27.43 -30.71
N GLU A 40 10.63 -26.25 -31.27
CA GLU A 40 11.96 -25.64 -31.35
C GLU A 40 12.57 -25.28 -29.99
N GLN A 41 11.73 -24.96 -28.99
CA GLN A 41 12.18 -24.51 -27.67
C GLN A 41 12.35 -25.65 -26.66
N ARG A 42 11.83 -26.86 -26.95
CA ARG A 42 11.93 -28.01 -26.05
C ARG A 42 13.36 -28.45 -25.77
N ALA A 43 14.26 -28.23 -26.73
CA ALA A 43 15.69 -28.51 -26.61
C ALA A 43 16.50 -27.32 -26.06
N SER A 44 15.85 -26.23 -25.64
CA SER A 44 16.57 -25.06 -25.12
C SER A 44 17.25 -25.38 -23.78
N PRO A 45 18.44 -24.82 -23.51
CA PRO A 45 19.18 -25.05 -22.27
C PRO A 45 18.38 -24.78 -20.98
N GLY A 46 17.43 -23.85 -21.02
CA GLY A 46 16.55 -23.56 -19.87
C GLY A 46 15.54 -24.67 -19.62
N TYR A 47 14.93 -25.21 -20.68
CA TYR A 47 13.91 -26.26 -20.56
C TYR A 47 14.54 -27.59 -20.19
N THR A 48 15.73 -27.89 -20.72
CA THR A 48 16.49 -29.08 -20.34
C THR A 48 16.92 -29.02 -18.87
N ALA A 49 17.40 -27.86 -18.38
CA ALA A 49 17.74 -27.67 -16.97
C ALA A 49 16.53 -27.87 -16.03
N LEU A 50 15.36 -27.36 -16.40
CA LEU A 50 14.12 -27.58 -15.64
C LEU A 50 13.68 -29.05 -15.67
N ALA A 51 13.72 -29.67 -16.84
CA ALA A 51 13.33 -31.06 -17.06
C ALA A 51 14.24 -32.06 -16.33
N ALA A 52 15.52 -31.70 -16.10
CA ALA A 52 16.45 -32.50 -15.32
C ALA A 52 16.05 -32.63 -13.84
N ILE A 53 15.26 -31.68 -13.32
CA ILE A 53 14.80 -31.67 -11.93
C ILE A 53 13.40 -32.26 -11.82
N ALA A 54 12.47 -31.83 -12.68
CA ALA A 54 11.10 -32.33 -12.70
C ALA A 54 10.48 -32.18 -14.10
N PRO A 55 9.50 -33.00 -14.47
CA PRO A 55 8.80 -32.85 -15.74
C PRO A 55 8.23 -31.43 -15.92
N LEU A 56 8.30 -30.89 -17.13
CA LEU A 56 7.81 -29.53 -17.44
C LEU A 56 6.34 -29.32 -17.03
N GLY A 57 5.52 -30.38 -17.11
CA GLY A 57 4.13 -30.35 -16.64
C GLY A 57 4.00 -30.13 -15.13
N ALA A 58 4.92 -30.64 -14.31
CA ALA A 58 4.92 -30.41 -12.87
C ALA A 58 5.25 -28.93 -12.55
N TRP A 59 6.22 -28.35 -13.26
CA TRP A 59 6.51 -26.92 -13.18
C TRP A 59 5.32 -26.07 -13.63
N ALA A 60 4.68 -26.43 -14.74
CA ALA A 60 3.48 -25.74 -15.23
C ALA A 60 2.35 -25.75 -14.20
N LEU A 61 2.13 -26.88 -13.51
CA LEU A 61 1.15 -26.98 -12.43
C LEU A 61 1.52 -26.10 -11.23
N ALA A 62 2.79 -26.06 -10.82
CA ALA A 62 3.24 -25.21 -9.73
C ALA A 62 3.01 -23.72 -10.03
N TRP A 63 3.34 -23.27 -11.24
CA TRP A 63 3.08 -21.91 -11.71
C TRP A 63 1.58 -21.61 -11.80
N CYS A 64 0.79 -22.56 -12.29
CA CYS A 64 -0.66 -22.41 -12.40
C CYS A 64 -1.32 -22.27 -11.03
N ALA A 65 -0.98 -23.15 -10.09
CA ALA A 65 -1.48 -23.11 -8.72
C ALA A 65 -1.08 -21.82 -8.00
N THR A 66 0.17 -21.38 -8.16
CA THR A 66 0.66 -20.12 -7.58
C THR A 66 -0.06 -18.92 -8.20
N GLY A 67 -0.25 -18.91 -9.52
CA GLY A 67 -0.97 -17.84 -10.22
C GLY A 67 -2.43 -17.74 -9.78
N ALA A 68 -3.14 -18.87 -9.71
CA ALA A 68 -4.50 -18.94 -9.20
C ALA A 68 -4.58 -18.46 -7.74
N LEU A 69 -3.65 -18.88 -6.89
CA LEU A 69 -3.56 -18.43 -5.50
C LEU A 69 -3.39 -16.91 -5.39
N CYS A 70 -2.52 -16.30 -6.20
CA CYS A 70 -2.36 -14.84 -6.25
C CYS A 70 -3.66 -14.13 -6.68
N LEU A 71 -4.34 -14.62 -7.71
CA LEU A 71 -5.59 -14.04 -8.21
C LEU A 71 -6.76 -14.20 -7.23
N VAL A 72 -6.76 -15.26 -6.42
CA VAL A 72 -7.74 -15.43 -5.35
C VAL A 72 -7.41 -14.51 -4.18
N GLN A 73 -6.16 -14.52 -3.70
CA GLN A 73 -5.77 -13.75 -2.51
C GLN A 73 -5.71 -12.24 -2.73
N MET A 74 -5.70 -11.75 -3.98
CA MET A 74 -5.83 -10.30 -4.23
C MET A 74 -7.17 -9.71 -3.75
N PHE A 75 -8.19 -10.53 -3.53
CA PHE A 75 -9.48 -10.12 -2.97
C PHE A 75 -9.68 -10.51 -1.50
N LEU A 76 -8.79 -11.31 -0.93
CA LEU A 76 -8.91 -11.80 0.44
C LEU A 76 -8.14 -10.90 1.41
N ARG A 77 -8.51 -10.96 2.70
CA ARG A 77 -7.82 -10.25 3.78
C ARG A 77 -6.45 -10.82 4.14
N SER A 78 -6.08 -11.96 3.58
CA SER A 78 -4.80 -12.62 3.82
C SER A 78 -4.15 -12.95 2.49
N ASP A 79 -2.97 -12.35 2.27
CA ASP A 79 -2.17 -12.46 1.06
C ASP A 79 -0.79 -13.06 1.29
N ARG A 80 -0.47 -13.39 2.55
CA ARG A 80 0.85 -13.88 2.98
C ARG A 80 1.25 -15.15 2.26
N ILE A 81 0.30 -16.06 2.04
CA ILE A 81 0.57 -17.36 1.41
C ILE A 81 0.87 -17.17 -0.08
N ALA A 82 0.13 -16.29 -0.78
CA ALA A 82 0.37 -15.99 -2.18
C ALA A 82 1.76 -15.36 -2.39
N PHE A 83 2.12 -14.37 -1.57
CA PHE A 83 3.45 -13.76 -1.63
C PHE A 83 4.57 -14.76 -1.30
N ALA A 84 4.39 -15.60 -0.27
CA ALA A 84 5.38 -16.61 0.10
C ALA A 84 5.56 -17.67 -1.01
N ALA A 85 4.45 -18.17 -1.57
CA ALA A 85 4.48 -19.15 -2.65
C ALA A 85 5.14 -18.59 -3.92
N ALA A 86 4.76 -17.38 -4.34
CA ALA A 86 5.37 -16.71 -5.50
C ALA A 86 6.86 -16.45 -5.28
N THR A 87 7.25 -15.95 -4.11
CA THR A 87 8.66 -15.72 -3.76
C THR A 87 9.45 -17.02 -3.80
N ALA A 88 8.97 -18.08 -3.14
CA ALA A 88 9.65 -19.36 -3.10
C ALA A 88 9.82 -19.97 -4.50
N LEU A 89 8.77 -19.92 -5.33
CA LEU A 89 8.81 -20.45 -6.68
C LEU A 89 9.79 -19.67 -7.58
N LEU A 90 9.81 -18.33 -7.46
CA LEU A 90 10.76 -17.47 -8.18
C LEU A 90 12.21 -17.75 -7.77
N LEU A 91 12.47 -17.86 -6.47
CA LEU A 91 13.82 -18.15 -5.97
C LEU A 91 14.28 -19.54 -6.38
N LEU A 92 13.38 -20.52 -6.34
CA LEU A 92 13.66 -21.88 -6.83
C LEU A 92 14.01 -21.86 -8.31
N TYR A 93 13.23 -21.15 -9.15
CA TYR A 93 13.53 -21.00 -10.57
C TYR A 93 14.90 -20.35 -10.81
N GLY A 94 15.21 -19.29 -10.07
CA GLY A 94 16.52 -18.64 -10.14
C GLY A 94 17.66 -19.57 -9.78
N LEU A 95 17.47 -20.41 -8.76
CA LEU A 95 18.45 -21.41 -8.34
C LEU A 95 18.67 -22.49 -9.40
N VAL A 96 17.62 -22.99 -10.05
CA VAL A 96 17.76 -23.96 -11.16
C VAL A 96 18.63 -23.39 -12.28
N TYR A 97 18.35 -22.15 -12.70
CA TYR A 97 19.13 -21.46 -13.73
C TYR A 97 20.58 -21.24 -13.29
N LEU A 98 20.81 -20.91 -12.02
CA LEU A 98 22.16 -20.72 -11.47
C LEU A 98 22.97 -22.02 -11.50
N ILE A 99 22.37 -23.12 -11.01
CA ILE A 99 23.00 -24.45 -11.01
C ILE A 99 23.31 -24.90 -12.44
N SER A 100 22.39 -24.68 -13.39
CA SER A 100 22.61 -25.02 -14.80
C SER A 100 23.79 -24.28 -15.44
N THR A 101 24.15 -23.09 -14.93
CA THR A 101 25.36 -22.40 -15.37
C THR A 101 26.62 -23.01 -14.79
N PHE A 102 26.61 -23.36 -13.51
CA PHE A 102 27.77 -24.00 -12.87
C PHE A 102 28.07 -25.38 -13.44
N ASN A 103 27.04 -26.12 -13.87
CA ASN A 103 27.21 -27.42 -14.52
C ASN A 103 27.70 -27.33 -15.97
N GLY A 104 27.73 -26.12 -16.56
CA GLY A 104 28.15 -25.90 -17.95
C GLY A 104 27.06 -26.13 -19.00
N ASP A 105 25.89 -26.63 -18.61
CA ASP A 105 24.75 -26.92 -19.50
C ASP A 105 24.13 -25.65 -20.09
N ASN A 106 24.20 -24.54 -19.36
CA ASN A 106 23.61 -23.27 -19.75
C ASN A 106 24.57 -22.10 -19.48
N PRO A 107 25.45 -21.74 -20.45
CA PRO A 107 26.48 -20.72 -20.27
C PRO A 107 25.92 -19.31 -20.02
N ARG A 108 24.64 -19.06 -20.33
CA ARG A 108 23.94 -17.79 -20.04
C ARG A 108 22.86 -17.93 -18.95
N GLY A 109 22.81 -19.07 -18.25
CA GLY A 109 21.82 -19.31 -17.20
C GLY A 109 21.91 -18.32 -16.04
N TRP A 110 23.10 -17.77 -15.76
CA TRP A 110 23.30 -16.73 -14.74
C TRP A 110 22.45 -15.48 -14.97
N VAL A 111 22.13 -15.14 -16.23
CA VAL A 111 21.24 -14.01 -16.55
C VAL A 111 19.82 -14.33 -16.08
N GLY A 112 19.32 -15.52 -16.41
CA GLY A 112 18.02 -16.01 -15.95
C GLY A 112 17.96 -16.08 -14.43
N ALA A 113 19.02 -16.60 -13.79
CA ALA A 113 19.14 -16.65 -12.35
C ALA A 113 19.04 -15.26 -11.72
N ALA A 114 19.80 -14.28 -12.21
CA ALA A 114 19.77 -12.90 -11.71
C ALA A 114 18.37 -12.28 -11.81
N VAL A 115 17.69 -12.45 -12.95
CA VAL A 115 16.32 -11.93 -13.15
C VAL A 115 15.34 -12.55 -12.16
N TRP A 116 15.34 -13.88 -12.02
CA TRP A 116 14.39 -14.57 -11.14
C TRP A 116 14.64 -14.30 -9.67
N LEU A 117 15.91 -14.27 -9.24
CA LEU A 117 16.28 -13.96 -7.85
C LEU A 117 15.96 -12.52 -7.49
N ALA A 118 16.28 -11.57 -8.38
CA ALA A 118 15.97 -10.15 -8.18
C ALA A 118 14.44 -9.93 -8.10
N PHE A 119 13.68 -10.56 -9.00
CA PHE A 119 12.23 -10.45 -8.97
C PHE A 119 11.62 -11.12 -7.73
N GLY A 120 12.12 -12.29 -7.32
CA GLY A 120 11.73 -12.93 -6.06
C GLY A 120 12.00 -12.05 -4.84
N GLY A 121 13.18 -11.43 -4.76
CA GLY A 121 13.53 -10.48 -3.70
C GLY A 121 12.63 -9.24 -3.69
N TRP A 122 12.28 -8.71 -4.87
CA TRP A 122 11.35 -7.59 -5.00
C TRP A 122 9.93 -7.95 -4.51
N ILE A 123 9.44 -9.15 -4.85
CA ILE A 123 8.15 -9.65 -4.35
C ILE A 123 8.18 -9.83 -2.82
N ALA A 124 9.27 -10.36 -2.27
CA ALA A 124 9.46 -10.47 -0.83
C ALA A 124 9.43 -9.09 -0.13
N LEU A 125 10.02 -8.07 -0.76
CA LEU A 125 9.97 -6.70 -0.26
C LEU A 125 8.54 -6.16 -0.23
N ILE A 126 7.78 -6.30 -1.33
CA ILE A 126 6.37 -5.89 -1.38
C ILE A 126 5.53 -6.61 -0.31
N ALA A 127 5.86 -7.87 -0.01
CA ALA A 127 5.17 -8.63 1.03
C ALA A 127 5.30 -8.00 2.44
N THR A 128 6.32 -7.16 2.67
CA THR A 128 6.51 -6.44 3.94
C THR A 128 5.77 -5.10 4.01
N TRP A 129 5.20 -4.62 2.90
CA TRP A 129 4.53 -3.32 2.89
C TRP A 129 3.28 -3.35 3.79
N PRO A 130 3.09 -2.33 4.65
CA PRO A 130 1.91 -2.27 5.51
C PRO A 130 0.65 -2.11 4.65
N GLU A 131 -0.35 -2.96 4.87
CA GLU A 131 -1.70 -2.74 4.34
C GLU A 131 -2.28 -1.46 4.94
N ALA A 132 -3.18 -0.79 4.21
CA ALA A 132 -3.90 0.38 4.72
C ALA A 132 -4.60 0.10 6.08
N VAL A 133 -4.97 -1.16 6.35
CA VAL A 133 -5.55 -1.63 7.62
C VAL A 133 -4.53 -1.67 8.78
N ALA A 134 -3.24 -1.91 8.49
CA ALA A 134 -2.19 -1.89 9.52
C ALA A 134 -1.88 -0.45 9.97
N ALA A 135 -1.86 0.51 9.03
CA ALA A 135 -1.74 1.94 9.34
C ALA A 135 -2.92 2.45 10.19
N ASP A 136 -4.13 1.93 9.93
CA ASP A 136 -5.34 2.20 10.72
C ASP A 136 -5.22 1.70 12.17
N ARG A 137 -4.66 0.49 12.38
CA ARG A 137 -4.40 -0.02 13.74
C ARG A 137 -3.30 0.75 14.48
N ALA A 138 -2.23 1.14 13.79
CA ALA A 138 -1.15 1.91 14.39
C ALA A 138 -1.62 3.28 14.92
N THR A 139 -2.64 3.86 14.28
CA THR A 139 -3.28 5.11 14.71
C THR A 139 -4.44 4.89 15.68
N GLY A 140 -4.74 3.64 16.04
CA GLY A 140 -5.85 3.26 16.91
C GLY A 140 -7.22 3.58 16.32
N GLY A 141 -7.36 3.57 14.99
CA GLY A 141 -8.58 3.95 14.28
C GLY A 141 -8.88 5.45 14.30
N ALA A 142 -7.91 6.29 14.66
CA ALA A 142 -8.07 7.74 14.68
C ALA A 142 -8.05 8.32 13.26
N ALA A 143 -8.77 9.43 13.08
CA ALA A 143 -8.62 10.26 11.90
C ALA A 143 -7.27 10.97 11.96
N VAL A 144 -6.48 10.86 10.90
CA VAL A 144 -5.16 11.49 10.80
C VAL A 144 -5.09 12.37 9.57
N VAL A 145 -4.62 13.59 9.80
CA VAL A 145 -4.51 14.65 8.81
C VAL A 145 -3.10 15.22 8.88
N VAL A 146 -2.45 15.40 7.73
CA VAL A 146 -1.17 16.13 7.64
C VAL A 146 -1.40 17.38 6.81
N ALA A 147 -0.88 18.51 7.27
CA ALA A 147 -0.93 19.78 6.55
C ALA A 147 0.43 20.46 6.54
N ASP A 148 0.66 21.29 5.53
CA ASP A 148 1.88 22.10 5.41
C ASP A 148 1.86 23.35 6.30
N ALA A 149 2.90 24.18 6.16
CA ALA A 149 3.09 25.41 6.94
C ALA A 149 1.95 26.43 6.77
N ASP A 150 1.25 26.39 5.63
CA ASP A 150 0.13 27.28 5.29
C ASP A 150 -1.24 26.64 5.65
N GLY A 151 -1.23 25.42 6.16
CA GLY A 151 -2.41 24.69 6.60
C GLY A 151 -3.17 24.03 5.46
N LEU A 152 -2.52 23.82 4.31
CA LEU A 152 -3.09 23.02 3.22
C LEU A 152 -2.89 21.53 3.52
N ILE A 153 -3.96 20.76 3.37
CA ILE A 153 -3.96 19.32 3.65
C ILE A 153 -3.12 18.61 2.60
N GLN A 154 -2.03 17.96 3.05
CA GLN A 154 -1.16 17.14 2.22
C GLN A 154 -1.52 15.65 2.29
N SER A 155 -2.05 15.19 3.44
CA SER A 155 -2.43 13.79 3.63
C SER A 155 -3.72 13.65 4.41
N TRP A 156 -4.52 12.66 4.02
CA TRP A 156 -5.86 12.39 4.54
C TRP A 156 -6.11 10.89 4.62
N ASN A 157 -6.16 10.34 5.85
CA ASN A 157 -6.35 8.91 6.03
C ASN A 157 -7.83 8.48 5.86
N PRO A 158 -8.11 7.18 5.64
CA PRO A 158 -9.49 6.69 5.46
C PRO A 158 -10.42 6.95 6.66
N GLN A 159 -9.89 7.04 7.88
CA GLN A 159 -10.70 7.36 9.06
C GLN A 159 -11.09 8.83 9.10
N ALA A 160 -10.23 9.73 8.64
CA ALA A 160 -10.57 11.14 8.47
C ALA A 160 -11.68 11.30 7.42
N ALA A 161 -11.63 10.53 6.33
CA ALA A 161 -12.70 10.53 5.33
C ALA A 161 -14.04 10.09 5.91
N LYS A 162 -14.07 9.02 6.70
CA LYS A 162 -15.28 8.59 7.42
C LYS A 162 -15.73 9.61 8.47
N LEU A 163 -14.78 10.19 9.20
CA LEU A 163 -15.08 11.08 10.32
C LEU A 163 -15.58 12.46 9.86
N PHE A 164 -15.15 12.99 8.73
CA PHE A 164 -15.58 14.30 8.25
C PHE A 164 -16.44 14.26 6.99
N GLY A 165 -16.52 13.12 6.31
CA GLY A 165 -17.35 12.94 5.11
C GLY A 165 -16.73 13.47 3.81
N TRP A 166 -15.46 13.92 3.84
CA TRP A 166 -14.70 14.32 2.66
C TRP A 166 -13.88 13.15 2.12
N SER A 167 -13.91 12.90 0.81
CA SER A 167 -12.96 11.94 0.22
C SER A 167 -11.52 12.46 0.29
N THR A 168 -10.53 11.57 0.17
CA THR A 168 -9.11 11.98 0.12
C THR A 168 -8.85 12.97 -1.01
N GLU A 169 -9.45 12.73 -2.18
CA GLU A 169 -9.31 13.58 -3.37
C GLU A 169 -9.99 14.94 -3.20
N GLU A 170 -11.08 15.01 -2.43
CA GLU A 170 -11.74 16.28 -2.14
C GLU A 170 -11.00 17.08 -1.07
N ALA A 171 -10.37 16.41 -0.09
CA ALA A 171 -9.76 17.04 1.07
C ALA A 171 -8.32 17.50 0.81
N VAL A 172 -7.51 16.71 0.10
CA VAL A 172 -6.12 17.07 -0.19
C VAL A 172 -6.07 18.34 -1.05
N GLY A 173 -5.18 19.27 -0.70
CA GLY A 173 -5.05 20.59 -1.31
C GLY A 173 -6.04 21.64 -0.79
N ARG A 174 -6.98 21.27 0.09
CA ARG A 174 -7.84 22.25 0.77
C ARG A 174 -7.23 22.72 2.09
N PRO A 175 -7.60 23.91 2.60
CA PRO A 175 -7.16 24.37 3.90
C PRO A 175 -7.84 23.59 5.04
N LEU A 176 -7.14 23.42 6.17
CA LEU A 176 -7.67 22.80 7.39
C LEU A 176 -8.96 23.45 7.92
N THR A 177 -9.20 24.72 7.56
CA THR A 177 -10.39 25.49 7.96
C THR A 177 -11.71 24.89 7.48
N ILE A 178 -11.71 24.00 6.48
CA ILE A 178 -12.91 23.26 6.06
C ILE A 178 -13.45 22.32 7.14
N LEU A 179 -12.59 21.90 8.07
CA LEU A 179 -12.93 20.99 9.17
C LEU A 179 -13.39 21.73 10.43
N MET A 180 -13.50 23.06 10.34
CA MET A 180 -13.71 23.94 11.47
C MET A 180 -14.94 24.82 11.26
N PRO A 181 -15.79 24.99 12.29
CA PRO A 181 -16.83 26.00 12.29
C PRO A 181 -16.26 27.39 12.02
N PRO A 182 -16.99 28.28 11.30
CA PRO A 182 -16.50 29.61 10.94
C PRO A 182 -15.92 30.41 12.12
N ARG A 183 -16.54 30.32 13.30
CA ARG A 183 -16.13 30.99 14.53
C ARG A 183 -14.73 30.60 15.04
N LEU A 184 -14.22 29.42 14.68
CA LEU A 184 -12.91 28.93 15.14
C LEU A 184 -11.78 29.19 14.13
N ARG A 185 -12.10 29.58 12.89
CA ARG A 185 -11.12 29.69 11.80
C ARG A 185 -10.09 30.78 12.04
N HIS A 186 -10.51 31.95 12.53
CA HIS A 186 -9.62 33.08 12.78
C HIS A 186 -8.52 32.72 13.79
N HIS A 187 -8.91 32.19 14.95
CA HIS A 187 -7.98 31.76 15.99
C HIS A 187 -7.05 30.64 15.52
N HIS A 188 -7.52 29.75 14.65
CA HIS A 188 -6.66 28.72 14.07
C HIS A 188 -5.59 29.32 13.16
N VAL A 189 -5.95 30.24 12.27
CA VAL A 189 -5.01 30.91 11.37
C VAL A 189 -3.95 31.70 12.16
N GLU A 190 -4.35 32.45 13.19
CA GLU A 190 -3.42 33.13 14.10
C GLU A 190 -2.50 32.14 14.83
N GLY A 191 -3.05 30.98 15.21
CA GLY A 191 -2.30 29.90 15.82
C GLY A 191 -1.22 29.34 14.91
N LEU A 192 -1.57 29.06 13.66
CA LEU A 192 -0.66 28.55 12.64
C LEU A 192 0.47 29.54 12.35
N ALA A 193 0.13 30.82 12.17
CA ALA A 193 1.09 31.89 11.94
C ALA A 193 2.10 32.01 13.09
N ARG A 194 1.63 31.90 14.34
CA ARG A 194 2.52 31.92 15.51
C ARG A 194 3.47 30.73 15.52
N VAL A 195 2.99 29.51 15.29
CA VAL A 195 3.85 28.30 15.28
C VAL A 195 4.88 28.36 14.15
N ARG A 196 4.50 28.93 13.00
CA ARG A 196 5.40 29.18 11.88
C ARG A 196 6.58 30.07 12.25
N VAL A 197 6.35 31.08 13.10
CA VAL A 197 7.40 32.01 13.58
C VAL A 197 8.20 31.42 14.74
N THR A 198 7.54 30.77 15.70
CA THR A 198 8.17 30.31 16.94
C THR A 198 8.76 28.90 16.86
N GLY A 199 8.49 28.16 15.79
CA GLY A 199 8.87 26.75 15.62
C GLY A 199 8.25 25.80 16.64
N SER A 200 7.38 26.30 17.52
CA SER A 200 6.90 25.58 18.70
C SER A 200 5.42 25.88 18.94
N SER A 201 4.63 24.81 19.04
CA SER A 201 3.21 24.90 19.38
C SER A 201 3.01 24.70 20.88
N LYS A 202 2.34 25.65 21.55
CA LYS A 202 1.87 25.48 22.93
C LYS A 202 0.88 24.30 23.09
N LEU A 203 0.36 23.82 21.97
CA LEU A 203 -0.62 22.75 21.86
C LEU A 203 0.03 21.40 21.52
N ALA A 204 1.35 21.38 21.25
CA ALA A 204 2.07 20.16 20.90
C ALA A 204 1.95 19.11 22.01
N GLY A 205 1.56 17.88 21.64
CA GLY A 205 1.43 16.75 22.57
C GLY A 205 0.26 16.82 23.54
N ARG A 206 -0.60 17.85 23.49
CA ARG A 206 -1.82 17.95 24.33
C ARG A 206 -3.05 17.43 23.59
N ILE A 207 -3.97 16.82 24.34
CA ILE A 207 -5.31 16.48 23.85
C ILE A 207 -6.21 17.68 24.10
N ILE A 208 -6.81 18.22 23.04
CA ILE A 208 -7.61 19.44 23.10
C ILE A 208 -9.03 19.12 22.67
N PRO A 209 -10.03 19.28 23.54
CA PRO A 209 -11.43 19.18 23.13
C PRO A 209 -11.78 20.39 22.26
N LEU A 210 -12.34 20.12 21.09
CA LEU A 210 -12.75 21.11 20.08
C LEU A 210 -14.05 20.67 19.41
N VAL A 211 -14.55 21.52 18.51
CA VAL A 211 -15.67 21.21 17.64
C VAL A 211 -15.19 21.12 16.20
N GLY A 212 -15.43 19.96 15.57
CA GLY A 212 -15.19 19.73 14.15
C GLY A 212 -16.44 19.99 13.31
N LEU A 213 -16.25 20.25 12.02
CA LEU A 213 -17.29 20.48 11.03
C LEU A 213 -17.23 19.42 9.93
N ARG A 214 -18.32 18.69 9.72
CA ARG A 214 -18.44 17.70 8.63
C ARG A 214 -18.75 18.38 7.30
N ARG A 215 -18.58 17.65 6.19
CA ARG A 215 -18.93 18.08 4.82
C ARG A 215 -20.40 18.49 4.68
N ASP A 216 -21.30 17.87 5.44
CA ASP A 216 -22.73 18.21 5.45
C ASP A 216 -23.07 19.46 6.27
N GLY A 217 -22.08 20.08 6.91
CA GLY A 217 -22.24 21.27 7.76
C GLY A 217 -22.58 20.96 9.22
N SER A 218 -22.73 19.69 9.61
CA SER A 218 -22.98 19.33 11.01
C SER A 218 -21.71 19.47 11.86
N GLU A 219 -21.92 19.98 13.08
CA GLU A 219 -20.87 20.14 14.08
C GLU A 219 -20.84 18.95 15.05
N PHE A 220 -19.66 18.54 15.49
CA PHE A 220 -19.51 17.44 16.45
C PHE A 220 -18.26 17.61 17.31
N PRO A 221 -18.28 17.14 18.57
CA PRO A 221 -17.14 17.29 19.46
C PRO A 221 -16.01 16.32 19.08
N ILE A 222 -14.78 16.83 19.12
CA ILE A 222 -13.56 16.10 18.80
C ILE A 222 -12.47 16.33 19.85
N ALA A 223 -11.62 15.34 20.02
CA ALA A 223 -10.33 15.45 20.69
C ALA A 223 -9.24 15.55 19.61
N LEU A 224 -8.51 16.66 19.61
CA LEU A 224 -7.40 16.89 18.68
C LEU A 224 -6.07 16.82 19.43
N THR A 225 -5.12 16.07 18.88
CA THR A 225 -3.70 16.15 19.23
C THR A 225 -2.94 16.64 18.02
N VAL A 226 -2.15 17.71 18.18
CA VAL A 226 -1.33 18.28 17.11
C VAL A 226 0.13 18.06 17.42
N ASN A 227 0.90 17.62 16.43
CA ASN A 227 2.35 17.64 16.46
C ASN A 227 2.86 18.46 15.27
N ALA A 228 3.92 19.23 15.49
CA ALA A 228 4.61 19.98 14.44
C ALA A 228 6.02 19.41 14.29
N TRP A 229 6.52 19.31 13.07
CA TRP A 229 7.85 18.80 12.76
C TRP A 229 8.42 19.49 11.51
N HIS A 230 9.74 19.45 11.35
CA HIS A 230 10.41 20.00 10.17
C HIS A 230 10.47 18.97 9.03
N SER A 231 9.89 19.34 7.90
CA SER A 231 9.97 18.66 6.61
C SER A 231 10.92 19.40 5.67
N ASP A 232 11.25 18.80 4.53
CA ASP A 232 12.07 19.42 3.48
C ASP A 232 11.44 20.71 2.93
N ASP A 233 10.10 20.79 2.92
CA ASP A 233 9.32 21.96 2.47
C ASP A 233 9.02 22.97 3.60
N GLY A 234 9.59 22.79 4.79
CA GLY A 234 9.36 23.64 5.96
C GLY A 234 8.56 22.95 7.08
N ILE A 235 7.85 23.71 7.90
CA ILE A 235 7.11 23.15 9.05
C ILE A 235 5.87 22.41 8.54
N ALA A 236 5.71 21.15 8.95
CA ALA A 236 4.51 20.36 8.71
C ALA A 236 3.78 20.07 10.03
N TYR A 237 2.47 19.89 9.94
CA TYR A 237 1.58 19.61 11.06
C TYR A 237 0.90 18.26 10.88
N THR A 238 0.84 17.47 11.94
CA THR A 238 0.04 16.25 12.01
C THR A 238 -1.04 16.41 13.07
N GLY A 239 -2.29 16.28 12.66
CA GLY A 239 -3.46 16.24 13.54
C GLY A 239 -3.97 14.81 13.68
N VAL A 240 -4.02 14.31 14.91
CA VAL A 240 -4.71 13.07 15.26
C VAL A 240 -6.03 13.44 15.93
N ILE A 241 -7.13 13.03 15.34
CA ILE A 241 -8.49 13.45 15.68
C ILE A 241 -9.32 12.24 16.07
N ARG A 242 -10.00 12.34 17.20
CA ARG A 242 -10.97 11.34 17.67
C ARG A 242 -12.30 12.02 17.99
N PRO A 243 -13.46 11.41 17.69
CA PRO A 243 -14.73 11.91 18.17
C PRO A 243 -14.79 11.74 19.70
N LEU A 244 -15.25 12.77 20.40
CA LEU A 244 -15.62 12.63 21.81
C LEU A 244 -17.04 12.07 21.88
N ARG A 245 -17.27 11.05 22.69
CA ARG A 245 -18.63 10.61 23.02
C ARG A 245 -19.07 11.35 24.29
N GLY A 246 -20.37 11.52 24.50
CA GLY A 246 -20.95 12.36 25.56
C GLY A 246 -20.65 11.97 27.03
N GLY A 247 -19.65 11.11 27.29
CA GLY A 247 -19.15 10.78 28.63
C GLY A 247 -17.65 11.05 28.82
N ASP A 248 -16.95 11.60 27.83
CA ASP A 248 -15.50 11.89 27.89
C ASP A 248 -15.20 13.35 28.31
N ALA A 249 -16.22 14.07 28.82
CA ALA A 249 -16.18 15.51 29.11
C ALA A 249 -16.13 15.87 30.60
N ASP A 250 -16.00 14.88 31.49
CA ASP A 250 -15.92 15.06 32.95
C ASP A 250 -14.49 14.83 33.48
#